data_AF-A0A5S3VRX9-F1
#
_entry.id   AF-A0A5S3VRX9-F1
#
_cell.length_a   1.000
_cell.length_b   1.000
_cell.length_c   1.000
_cell.angle_alpha   90.00
_cell.angle_beta   90.00
_cell.angle_gamma   90.00
#
_symmetry.space_group_name_H-M   'P 1'
#
loop_
_entity.id
_entity.type
_entity.pdbx_description
1 polymer ?
#
loop_
_entity_poly.entity_id
_entity_poly.type
_entity_poly.pdbx_seq_one_letter_code
_entity_poly.pdbx_strand_id
1 'polypeptide(L)'
;ICIQSGASIGITYSKRDYSHTDEIIRDADAAMYYAKQTGKGRFEFYHPLLGYGNDQQEPHQRHHLMDLHTHFRASDIVNFDQQQPHAQLLDAYGEHP
;
A
#
# COMPACT_ATOMS: atom_id res chain seq x y z
N ILE A 1 21.44 -11.89 -13.80
CA ILE A 1 20.29 -11.95 -12.86
C ILE A 1 19.10 -11.37 -13.59
N CYS A 2 18.02 -12.13 -13.82
CA CYS A 2 16.78 -11.58 -14.36
C CYS A 2 15.91 -11.06 -13.21
N ILE A 3 15.27 -9.92 -13.43
CA ILE A 3 14.33 -9.33 -12.47
C ILE A 3 12.94 -9.75 -12.91
N GLN A 4 12.21 -10.47 -12.06
CA GLN A 4 10.86 -10.93 -12.36
C GLN A 4 9.87 -10.15 -11.49
N SER A 5 9.11 -9.25 -12.11
CA SER A 5 8.07 -8.47 -11.45
C SER A 5 6.73 -9.20 -11.55
N GLY A 6 5.98 -9.22 -10.45
CA GLY A 6 4.61 -9.73 -10.40
C GLY A 6 3.62 -8.60 -10.11
N ALA A 7 2.41 -8.70 -10.67
CA ALA A 7 1.32 -7.76 -10.42
C ALA A 7 0.20 -8.42 -9.62
N SER A 8 -0.53 -7.63 -8.83
CA SER A 8 -1.81 -8.03 -8.23
C SER A 8 -2.89 -7.11 -8.80
N ILE A 9 -3.96 -7.67 -9.34
CA ILE A 9 -4.94 -6.93 -10.15
C ILE A 9 -6.32 -7.07 -9.54
N GLY A 10 -7.01 -5.97 -9.29
CA GLY A 10 -8.41 -5.96 -8.89
C GLY A 10 -9.32 -5.66 -10.07
N ILE A 11 -10.43 -6.37 -10.20
CA ILE A 11 -11.38 -6.23 -11.30
C ILE A 11 -12.78 -6.05 -10.73
N THR A 12 -13.51 -5.02 -11.19
CA THR A 12 -14.95 -4.88 -10.92
C THR A 12 -15.70 -4.60 -12.21
N TYR A 13 -16.99 -4.92 -12.22
CA TYR A 13 -17.87 -4.61 -13.33
C TYR A 13 -18.56 -3.27 -13.08
N SER A 14 -18.72 -2.47 -14.13
CA SER A 14 -19.59 -1.30 -14.08
C SER A 14 -21.03 -1.74 -13.82
N LYS A 15 -21.68 -1.12 -12.84
CA LYS A 15 -23.09 -1.35 -12.52
C LYS A 15 -23.83 -0.01 -12.59
N ARG A 16 -25.16 -0.08 -12.73
CA ARG A 16 -26.02 1.12 -12.86
C ARG A 16 -26.26 1.84 -11.53
N ASP A 17 -25.93 1.20 -10.42
CA ASP A 17 -26.15 1.68 -9.04
C ASP A 17 -24.98 2.52 -8.50
N TYR A 18 -23.81 2.53 -9.17
CA TYR A 18 -22.77 3.49 -8.84
C TYR A 18 -23.23 4.91 -9.19
N SER A 19 -23.26 5.78 -8.18
CA SER A 19 -23.61 7.20 -8.36
C SER A 19 -22.36 8.03 -8.71
N HIS A 20 -21.20 7.61 -8.22
CA HIS A 20 -19.91 8.28 -8.42
C HIS A 20 -18.82 7.31 -8.88
N THR A 21 -17.88 7.81 -9.68
CA THR A 21 -16.72 7.05 -10.15
C THR A 21 -15.87 6.50 -9.00
N ASP A 22 -15.86 7.18 -7.85
CA ASP A 22 -15.13 6.72 -6.66
C ASP A 22 -15.62 5.35 -6.15
N GLU A 23 -16.90 5.02 -6.37
CA GLU A 23 -17.49 3.75 -5.94
C GLU A 23 -16.95 2.56 -6.75
N ILE A 24 -16.88 2.70 -8.07
CA ILE A 24 -16.31 1.66 -8.94
C ILE A 24 -14.79 1.51 -8.72
N ILE A 25 -14.09 2.61 -8.44
CA ILE A 25 -12.67 2.57 -8.10
C ILE A 25 -12.46 1.84 -6.77
N ARG A 26 -13.26 2.15 -5.74
CA ARG A 26 -13.21 1.49 -4.43
C ARG A 26 -13.44 -0.01 -4.54
N ASP A 27 -14.41 -0.44 -5.34
CA ASP A 27 -14.68 -1.88 -5.54
C ASP A 27 -13.52 -2.57 -6.27
N ALA A 28 -12.91 -1.93 -7.28
CA ALA A 28 -11.72 -2.46 -7.93
C ALA A 28 -10.51 -2.53 -6.98
N ASP A 29 -10.33 -1.52 -6.14
CA ASP A 29 -9.23 -1.45 -5.15
C ASP A 29 -9.38 -2.51 -4.06
N ALA A 30 -10.60 -2.73 -3.55
CA ALA A 30 -10.89 -3.81 -2.60
C ALA A 30 -10.53 -5.19 -3.16
N ALA A 31 -10.87 -5.45 -4.43
CA ALA A 31 -10.47 -6.68 -5.12
C ALA A 31 -8.95 -6.78 -5.28
N MET A 32 -8.27 -5.68 -5.63
CA MET A 32 -6.81 -5.65 -5.74
C MET A 32 -6.13 -5.92 -4.40
N TYR A 33 -6.62 -5.33 -3.31
CA TYR A 33 -6.09 -5.56 -1.98
C TYR A 33 -6.20 -7.05 -1.61
N TYR A 34 -7.35 -7.67 -1.88
CA TYR A 34 -7.51 -9.10 -1.67
C TYR A 34 -6.57 -9.94 -2.55
N ALA A 35 -6.35 -9.55 -3.81
CA ALA A 35 -5.36 -10.19 -4.68
C ALA A 35 -3.93 -10.08 -4.10
N LYS A 36 -3.58 -8.94 -3.47
CA LYS A 36 -2.28 -8.77 -2.79
C LYS A 36 -2.15 -9.69 -1.58
N GLN A 37 -3.20 -9.81 -0.77
CA GLN A 37 -3.20 -10.60 0.47
C GLN A 37 -3.16 -12.11 0.21
N THR A 38 -3.82 -12.57 -0.85
CA THR A 38 -3.88 -13.99 -1.21
C THR A 38 -2.70 -14.49 -2.04
N GLY A 39 -1.77 -13.60 -2.42
CA GLY A 39 -0.49 -13.92 -3.03
C GLY A 39 -0.23 -13.16 -4.35
N LYS A 40 1.00 -12.66 -4.53
CA LYS A 40 1.40 -11.85 -5.71
C LYS A 40 1.23 -12.63 -7.03
N GLY A 41 0.97 -11.93 -8.13
CA GLY A 41 0.89 -12.53 -9.48
C GLY A 41 -0.49 -13.02 -9.89
N ARG A 42 -1.57 -12.49 -9.31
CA ARG A 42 -2.95 -12.92 -9.56
C ARG A 42 -3.90 -11.73 -9.73
N PHE A 43 -5.13 -12.06 -10.11
CA PHE A 43 -6.23 -11.12 -10.13
C PHE A 43 -7.39 -11.62 -9.29
N GLU A 44 -8.22 -10.70 -8.82
CA GLU A 44 -9.45 -11.02 -8.09
C GLU A 44 -10.60 -10.16 -8.61
N PHE A 45 -11.80 -10.74 -8.62
CA PHE A 45 -13.02 -10.00 -8.92
C PHE A 45 -13.64 -9.46 -7.63
N TYR A 46 -14.16 -8.24 -7.70
CA TYR A 46 -14.93 -7.68 -6.62
C TYR A 46 -16.17 -8.52 -6.36
N HIS A 47 -16.38 -8.86 -5.09
CA HIS A 47 -17.59 -9.45 -4.57
C HIS A 47 -18.07 -8.57 -3.41
N PRO A 48 -19.38 -8.32 -3.24
CA PRO A 48 -19.88 -7.47 -2.15
C PRO A 48 -19.38 -7.89 -0.76
N LEU A 49 -19.18 -9.19 -0.52
CA LEU A 49 -18.57 -9.70 0.73
C LEU A 49 -17.12 -9.27 0.97
N LEU A 50 -16.40 -8.82 -0.07
CA LEU A 50 -15.09 -8.16 0.08
C LEU A 50 -15.26 -6.71 0.56
N GLY A 51 -16.35 -6.03 0.16
CA GLY A 51 -16.64 -4.64 0.52
C GLY A 51 -17.31 -4.46 1.88
N TYR A 52 -18.09 -5.44 2.35
CA TYR A 52 -18.80 -5.37 3.64
C TYR A 52 -17.88 -5.32 4.88
N GLY A 53 -16.57 -5.57 4.72
CA GLY A 53 -15.58 -5.37 5.79
C GLY A 53 -15.09 -3.93 5.94
N ASN A 54 -15.46 -3.02 5.02
CA ASN A 54 -14.91 -1.65 4.95
C ASN A 54 -15.86 -0.57 5.48
N ASP A 55 -17.07 -0.89 5.93
CA ASP A 55 -17.98 0.08 6.60
C ASP A 55 -17.51 0.47 8.02
N GLN A 56 -16.35 -0.03 8.46
CA GLN A 56 -15.62 0.52 9.62
C GLN A 56 -14.40 1.37 9.22
N GLN A 57 -14.25 1.77 7.96
CA GLN A 57 -13.41 2.93 7.64
C GLN A 57 -14.16 4.20 8.00
N GLU A 58 -14.16 4.44 9.31
CA GLU A 58 -14.35 5.69 10.00
C GLU A 58 -13.95 6.92 9.16
N PRO A 59 -14.74 8.01 9.17
CA PRO A 59 -14.38 9.31 8.62
C PRO A 59 -13.27 10.02 9.44
N HIS A 60 -12.28 9.27 9.95
CA HIS A 60 -11.18 9.72 10.79
C HIS A 60 -9.78 9.46 10.19
N GLN A 61 -9.64 9.48 8.86
CA GLN A 61 -8.30 9.60 8.22
C GLN A 61 -7.61 10.96 8.46
N ARG A 62 -8.03 11.77 9.45
CA ARG A 62 -7.39 13.05 9.77
C ARG A 62 -6.31 12.99 10.86
N HIS A 63 -6.12 11.91 11.63
CA HIS A 63 -5.14 11.96 12.75
C HIS A 63 -4.35 10.69 13.11
N HIS A 64 -4.36 9.61 12.32
CA HIS A 64 -3.63 8.37 12.67
C HIS A 64 -2.20 8.30 12.12
N LEU A 65 -1.61 9.42 11.69
CA LEU A 65 -0.17 9.49 11.39
C LEU A 65 0.68 9.48 12.68
N MET A 66 0.05 9.67 13.84
CA MET A 66 0.72 9.84 15.14
C MET A 66 0.88 8.53 15.93
N ASP A 67 0.09 7.48 15.62
CA ASP A 67 0.15 6.19 16.33
C ASP A 67 1.12 5.19 15.69
N LEU A 68 1.67 5.54 14.53
CA LEU A 68 2.70 4.73 13.91
C LEU A 68 4.05 5.04 14.56
N HIS A 69 4.66 4.04 15.19
CA HIS A 69 6.02 4.16 15.71
C HIS A 69 6.94 4.54 14.54
N THR A 70 7.42 5.78 14.54
CA THR A 70 8.37 6.26 13.54
C THR A 70 9.71 5.63 13.88
N HIS A 71 10.18 4.75 13.01
CA HIS A 71 11.51 4.18 13.15
C HIS A 71 12.52 5.07 12.45
N PHE A 72 13.65 5.29 13.12
CA PHE A 72 14.76 6.05 12.56
C PHE A 72 15.87 5.08 12.17
N ARG A 73 16.41 5.23 10.96
CA ARG A 73 17.60 4.53 10.50
C ARG A 73 18.67 5.56 10.18
N ALA A 74 19.82 5.43 10.84
CA ALA A 74 21.03 6.12 10.44
C ALA A 74 21.82 5.22 9.49
N SER A 75 22.21 5.76 8.33
CA SER A 75 23.08 5.09 7.37
C SER A 75 24.32 5.95 7.14
N ASP A 76 25.51 5.37 7.33
CA ASP A 76 26.76 6.06 7.05
C ASP A 76 26.97 6.23 5.54
N ILE A 77 27.27 7.45 5.11
CA ILE A 77 27.70 7.73 3.74
C ILE A 77 29.22 7.79 3.75
N VAL A 78 29.84 6.75 3.19
CA VAL A 78 31.28 6.62 3.03
C VAL A 78 31.70 6.96 1.59
N ASN A 79 32.78 7.73 1.45
CA ASN A 79 33.43 7.91 0.15
C ASN A 79 34.41 6.76 -0.07
N PHE A 80 34.41 6.12 -1.24
CA PHE A 80 35.30 4.99 -1.53
C PHE A 80 36.79 5.35 -1.41
N ASP A 81 37.16 6.61 -1.62
CA ASP A 81 38.55 7.07 -1.57
C ASP A 81 39.02 7.47 -0.17
N GLN A 82 38.10 7.64 0.80
CA GLN A 82 38.42 8.05 2.17
C GLN A 82 37.67 7.16 3.16
N GLN A 83 38.41 6.33 3.91
CA GLN A 83 37.88 5.40 4.91
C GLN A 83 37.19 6.06 6.12
N GLN A 84 36.83 7.35 6.05
CA GLN A 84 36.08 8.05 7.08
C GLN A 84 34.70 8.46 6.57
N PRO A 85 33.62 8.20 7.33
CA PRO A 85 32.28 8.62 6.98
C PRO A 85 32.21 10.15 6.95
N HIS A 86 31.79 10.71 5.81
CA HIS A 86 31.72 12.17 5.62
C HIS A 86 30.32 12.73 5.92
N ALA A 87 29.30 11.86 6.00
CA ALA A 87 27.94 12.24 6.38
C ALA A 87 27.16 11.03 6.91
N GLN A 88 26.09 11.29 7.67
CA GLN A 88 25.10 10.30 8.06
C GLN A 88 23.74 10.70 7.48
N LEU A 89 23.09 9.76 6.79
CA LEU A 89 21.71 9.91 6.34
C LEU A 89 20.78 9.42 7.45
N LEU A 90 19.87 10.28 7.91
CA LEU A 90 18.84 9.91 8.87
C LEU A 90 17.51 9.78 8.14
N ASP A 91 17.03 8.56 8.00
CA ASP A 91 15.73 8.25 7.40
C ASP A 91 14.69 7.95 8.48
N ALA A 92 13.50 8.51 8.34
CA ALA A 92 12.33 8.17 9.13
C ALA A 92 11.39 7.31 8.27
N TYR A 93 11.04 6.12 8.76
CA TYR A 93 10.10 5.22 8.08
C TYR A 93 9.02 4.76 9.06
N GLY A 94 7.82 4.58 8.52
CA GLY A 94 6.67 4.03 9.24
C GLY A 94 6.26 2.70 8.63
N GLU A 95 5.96 1.71 9.47
CA GLU A 95 5.37 0.45 9.03
C GLU A 95 3.90 0.67 8.64
N HIS A 96 3.56 0.58 7.35
CA HIS A 96 2.16 0.52 6.96
C HIS A 96 1.64 -0.91 7.21
N PRO A 97 0.57 -1.13 8.00
CA PRO A 97 -0.02 -2.46 8.17
C PRO A 97 -0.56 -3.03 6.85
#